data_AF-A0A2W5L9B3-F1
#
_entry.id   AF-A0A2W5L9B3-F1
#
_cell.length_a   1.000
_cell.length_b   1.000
_cell.length_c   1.000
_cell.angle_alpha   90.00
_cell.angle_beta   90.00
_cell.angle_gamma   90.00
#
_symmetry.space_group_name_H-M   'P 1'
#
loop_
_entity.id
_entity.type
_entity.pdbx_description
1 polymer ?
#
loop_
_entity_poly.entity_id
_entity_poly.type
_entity_poly.pdbx_seq_one_letter_code
_entity_poly.pdbx_strand_id
1 'polypeptide(L)'
;MLDLSTWNLSIPTEQTPITITTQRLNNGYESRYFRRNADGSVTFWVPVTGSTTPDARYPRSELRETQHDGTLDNWLHASSDSYLSAVLRIDQVPSLNKVVIGQIHSTDVPGSQNDPLVKLQYHYRRGVGRLELLLRDQPGDTAVQNILLAENVQLGERFGYDLRITPSGLMLIS
;
A
#
# COMPACT_ATOMS: atom_id res chain seq x y z
N MET A 1 12.04 3.13 15.19
CA MET A 1 11.19 4.19 14.62
C MET A 1 11.14 3.97 13.12
N LEU A 2 9.94 3.92 12.53
CA LEU A 2 9.78 3.80 11.09
C LEU A 2 10.31 5.08 10.41
N ASP A 3 11.21 4.92 9.43
CA ASP A 3 11.68 6.04 8.61
C ASP A 3 10.62 6.38 7.56
N LEU A 4 10.17 7.63 7.55
CA LEU A 4 9.16 8.15 6.63
C LEU A 4 9.74 9.22 5.69
N SER A 5 11.07 9.36 5.68
CA SER A 5 11.78 10.42 4.97
C SER A 5 11.59 10.41 3.45
N THR A 6 11.18 9.27 2.90
CA THR A 6 10.93 9.01 1.48
C THR A 6 9.48 8.68 1.18
N TRP A 7 8.53 9.20 1.96
CA TRP A 7 7.11 8.94 1.76
C TRP A 7 6.26 10.21 1.89
N ASN A 8 5.28 10.36 1.01
CA ASN A 8 4.10 11.18 1.27
C ASN A 8 2.94 10.28 1.71
N LEU A 9 1.83 10.88 2.17
CA LEU A 9 0.67 10.15 2.68
C LEU A 9 -0.63 10.70 2.09
N SER A 10 -1.42 9.87 1.41
CA SER A 10 -2.80 10.21 1.04
C SER A 10 -3.77 9.83 2.16
N ILE A 11 -4.68 10.72 2.54
CA ILE A 11 -5.71 10.50 3.58
C ILE A 11 -7.14 10.77 3.06
N PRO A 12 -8.17 10.11 3.62
CA PRO A 12 -9.52 10.12 3.07
C PRO A 12 -10.43 11.13 3.82
N THR A 13 -10.03 12.41 3.83
CA THR A 13 -10.80 13.49 4.49
C THR A 13 -12.18 13.70 3.86
N GLU A 14 -13.09 14.38 4.57
CA GLU A 14 -14.42 14.70 4.02
C GLU A 14 -14.30 15.64 2.80
N GLN A 15 -15.27 15.55 1.90
CA GLN A 15 -15.34 16.20 0.58
C GLN A 15 -14.28 15.74 -0.42
N THR A 16 -12.99 15.85 -0.10
CA THR A 16 -11.89 15.48 -1.00
C THR A 16 -10.72 14.84 -0.24
N PRO A 17 -9.98 13.91 -0.86
CA PRO A 17 -8.79 13.35 -0.25
C PRO A 17 -7.66 14.39 -0.23
N ILE A 18 -6.78 14.28 0.75
CA ILE A 18 -5.63 15.19 0.89
C ILE A 18 -4.34 14.37 0.81
N THR A 19 -3.34 14.90 0.12
CA THR A 19 -1.97 14.42 0.20
C THR A 19 -1.18 15.24 1.21
N ILE A 20 -0.72 14.59 2.26
CA ILE A 20 0.24 15.12 3.22
C ILE A 20 1.63 14.96 2.60
N THR A 21 2.31 16.08 2.40
CA THR A 21 3.65 16.11 1.78
C THR A 21 4.67 15.38 2.65
N THR A 22 5.75 14.92 2.02
CA THR A 22 6.88 14.26 2.70
C THR A 22 7.43 15.11 3.84
N GLN A 23 7.67 16.40 3.60
CA GLN A 23 8.11 17.33 4.64
C GLN A 23 7.13 17.41 5.82
N ARG A 24 5.82 17.52 5.54
CA ARG A 24 4.80 17.59 6.59
C ARG A 24 4.71 16.27 7.37
N LEU A 25 4.80 15.14 6.68
CA LEU A 25 4.80 13.82 7.31
C LEU A 25 5.99 13.67 8.28
N ASN A 26 7.18 14.06 7.83
CA ASN A 26 8.41 14.03 8.61
C ASN A 26 8.40 15.00 9.80
N ASN A 27 7.69 16.12 9.68
CA ASN A 27 7.51 17.08 10.77
C ASN A 27 6.42 16.65 11.79
N GLY A 28 6.28 15.33 12.02
CA GLY A 28 5.40 14.79 13.05
C GLY A 28 3.91 14.86 12.74
N TYR A 29 3.50 14.81 11.47
CA TYR A 29 2.07 14.75 11.12
C TYR A 29 1.38 13.56 11.81
N GLU A 30 0.21 13.84 12.38
CA GLU A 30 -0.72 12.87 12.92
C GLU A 30 -2.17 13.31 12.69
N SER A 31 -3.06 12.34 12.61
CA SER A 31 -4.50 12.54 12.59
C SER A 31 -5.23 11.25 12.96
N ARG A 32 -6.57 11.26 12.94
CA ARG A 32 -7.37 10.04 13.07
C ARG A 32 -7.06 8.98 11.99
N TYR A 33 -6.54 9.39 10.83
CA TYR A 33 -6.26 8.48 9.69
C TYR A 33 -4.84 7.90 9.74
N PHE A 34 -3.93 8.55 10.47
CA PHE A 34 -2.54 8.17 10.61
C PHE A 34 -2.03 8.59 11.98
N ARG A 35 -1.77 7.63 12.86
CA ARG A 35 -1.29 7.87 14.23
C ARG A 35 0.11 7.29 14.39
N ARG A 36 1.00 7.96 15.13
CA ARG A 36 2.27 7.37 15.56
C ARG A 36 2.07 6.85 16.98
N ASN A 37 2.61 5.68 17.26
CA ASN A 37 2.47 5.03 18.56
C ASN A 37 3.77 5.18 19.36
N ALA A 38 3.66 5.07 20.69
CA ALA A 38 4.82 5.21 21.59
C ALA A 38 5.91 4.14 21.37
N ASP A 39 5.56 2.99 20.79
CA ASP A 39 6.48 1.92 20.42
C ASP A 39 7.20 2.16 19.06
N GLY A 40 6.93 3.29 18.41
CA GLY A 40 7.52 3.66 17.13
C GLY A 40 6.85 3.04 15.91
N SER A 41 5.74 2.30 16.09
CA SER A 41 4.86 1.87 15.00
C SER A 41 3.91 3.00 14.56
N VAL A 42 3.20 2.79 13.46
CA VAL A 42 2.15 3.69 12.96
C VAL A 42 0.85 2.94 12.75
N THR A 43 -0.28 3.62 12.94
CA THR A 43 -1.60 3.07 12.72
C THR A 43 -2.32 3.84 11.61
N PHE A 44 -2.72 3.11 10.57
CA PHE A 44 -3.58 3.62 9.50
C PHE A 44 -5.04 3.32 9.84
N TRP A 45 -5.93 4.29 9.60
CA TRP A 45 -7.36 4.10 9.75
C TRP A 45 -8.12 4.76 8.60
N VAL A 46 -9.07 4.02 8.03
CA VAL A 46 -9.78 4.43 6.81
C VAL A 46 -11.28 4.14 6.99
N PRO A 47 -12.15 5.16 7.01
CA PRO A 47 -13.58 4.93 6.96
C PRO A 47 -14.01 4.51 5.56
N VAL A 48 -14.95 3.56 5.46
CA VAL A 48 -15.55 3.16 4.17
C VAL A 48 -16.29 4.30 3.47
N THR A 49 -16.70 5.33 4.21
CA THR A 49 -17.35 6.54 3.70
C THR A 49 -16.36 7.68 3.41
N GLY A 50 -15.05 7.41 3.47
CA GLY A 50 -14.02 8.39 3.16
C GLY A 50 -14.03 8.78 1.68
N SER A 51 -13.46 9.95 1.37
CA SER A 51 -13.30 10.40 -0.02
C SER A 51 -12.30 9.55 -0.80
N THR A 52 -12.44 9.56 -2.13
CA THR A 52 -11.57 8.84 -3.07
C THR A 52 -10.86 9.80 -4.01
N THR A 53 -9.69 9.42 -4.50
CA THR A 53 -9.04 10.11 -5.63
C THR A 53 -9.79 9.76 -6.93
N PRO A 54 -9.68 10.57 -8.00
CA PRO A 54 -10.41 10.34 -9.25
C PRO A 54 -10.26 8.93 -9.83
N ASP A 55 -9.05 8.37 -9.76
CA ASP A 55 -8.74 7.04 -10.31
C ASP A 55 -8.94 5.89 -9.31
N ALA A 56 -9.42 6.20 -8.10
CA ALA A 56 -9.62 5.22 -7.04
C ALA A 56 -11.09 4.93 -6.78
N ARG A 57 -11.42 3.63 -6.69
CA ARG A 57 -12.76 3.18 -6.31
C ARG A 57 -13.00 3.17 -4.79
N TYR A 58 -11.94 3.24 -3.99
CA TYR A 58 -12.00 3.08 -2.53
C TYR A 58 -11.15 4.14 -1.82
N PRO A 59 -11.55 4.56 -0.61
CA PRO A 59 -10.77 5.48 0.21
C PRO A 59 -9.49 4.82 0.71
N ARG A 60 -8.48 5.63 1.04
CA ARG A 60 -7.18 5.15 1.52
C ARG A 60 -6.58 6.08 2.56
N SER A 61 -5.82 5.48 3.48
CA SER A 61 -4.76 6.12 4.26
C SER A 61 -3.51 5.31 3.92
N GLU A 62 -2.70 5.83 3.00
CA GLU A 62 -1.68 5.03 2.32
C GLU A 62 -0.47 5.88 1.97
N LEU A 63 0.73 5.34 2.22
CA LEU A 63 1.98 5.98 1.87
C LEU A 63 2.28 5.81 0.38
N ARG A 64 2.89 6.83 -0.22
CA ARG A 64 3.41 6.77 -1.59
C ARG A 64 4.86 7.23 -1.63
N GLU A 65 5.69 6.46 -2.33
CA GLU A 65 7.13 6.65 -2.39
C GLU A 65 7.50 8.00 -3.00
N THR A 66 8.43 8.69 -2.36
CA THR A 66 8.95 10.00 -2.76
C THR A 66 10.45 10.07 -2.50
N GLN A 67 11.13 10.95 -3.22
CA GLN A 67 12.44 11.42 -2.84
C GLN A 67 12.36 12.27 -1.56
N HIS A 68 13.51 12.57 -0.95
CA HIS A 68 13.57 13.36 0.29
C HIS A 68 12.97 14.77 0.15
N ASP A 69 13.02 15.33 -1.07
CA ASP A 69 12.44 16.64 -1.39
C ASP A 69 10.91 16.58 -1.63
N GLY A 70 10.31 15.39 -1.57
CA GLY A 70 8.89 15.14 -1.77
C GLY A 70 8.45 14.97 -3.22
N THR A 71 9.37 15.02 -4.19
CA THR A 71 9.07 14.61 -5.57
C THR A 71 8.78 13.11 -5.63
N LEU A 72 7.94 12.69 -6.58
CA LEU A 72 7.54 11.29 -6.69
C LEU A 72 8.74 10.44 -7.11
N ASP A 73 9.04 9.41 -6.32
CA ASP A 73 10.07 8.46 -6.70
C ASP A 73 9.45 7.34 -7.52
N ASN A 74 9.84 7.28 -8.79
CA ASN A 74 9.40 6.24 -9.69
C ASN A 74 10.65 5.72 -10.39
N TRP A 75 10.77 4.41 -10.44
CA TRP A 75 11.97 3.73 -10.90
C TRP A 75 11.62 2.70 -11.96
N LEU A 76 12.59 2.43 -12.84
CA LEU A 76 12.53 1.30 -13.76
C LEU A 76 13.15 0.10 -13.04
N HIS A 77 12.59 -1.10 -13.19
CA HIS A 77 13.17 -2.27 -12.52
C HIS A 77 14.66 -2.44 -12.82
N ALA A 78 15.09 -2.13 -14.04
CA ALA A 78 16.49 -2.26 -14.46
C ALA A 78 17.48 -1.33 -13.74
N SER A 79 17.01 -0.27 -13.05
CA SER A 79 17.91 0.69 -12.37
C SER A 79 18.37 0.26 -10.98
N SER A 80 17.67 -0.69 -10.34
CA SER A 80 17.94 -1.07 -8.96
C SER A 80 17.42 -2.46 -8.62
N ASP A 81 17.94 -3.04 -7.55
CA ASP A 81 17.31 -4.15 -6.85
C ASP A 81 16.39 -3.58 -5.77
N SER A 82 15.09 -3.52 -6.05
CA SER A 82 14.12 -2.73 -5.28
C SER A 82 13.34 -3.61 -4.30
N TYR A 83 13.16 -3.13 -3.07
CA TYR A 83 12.52 -3.87 -1.98
C TYR A 83 11.47 -3.02 -1.26
N LEU A 84 10.34 -3.63 -0.91
CA LEU A 84 9.36 -3.12 0.04
C LEU A 84 9.05 -4.21 1.07
N SER A 85 9.46 -3.97 2.31
CA SER A 85 9.30 -4.91 3.42
C SER A 85 8.56 -4.24 4.56
N ALA A 86 7.60 -4.95 5.16
CA ALA A 86 6.86 -4.45 6.30
C ALA A 86 6.51 -5.57 7.28
N VAL A 87 6.38 -5.20 8.56
CA VAL A 87 5.79 -6.06 9.58
C VAL A 87 4.61 -5.33 10.20
N LEU A 88 3.43 -5.93 10.12
CA LEU A 88 2.16 -5.31 10.47
C LEU A 88 1.20 -6.32 11.10
N ARG A 89 0.04 -5.82 11.51
CA ARG A 89 -1.14 -6.62 11.85
C ARG A 89 -2.38 -5.92 11.32
N ILE A 90 -3.45 -6.68 11.08
CA ILE A 90 -4.74 -6.11 10.68
C ILE A 90 -5.68 -6.14 11.88
N ASP A 91 -6.01 -4.96 12.42
CA ASP A 91 -6.90 -4.84 13.58
C ASP A 91 -8.38 -4.99 13.19
N GLN A 92 -8.77 -4.46 12.02
CA GLN A 92 -10.15 -4.46 11.55
C GLN A 92 -10.23 -4.42 10.01
N VAL A 93 -11.29 -4.99 9.45
CA VAL A 93 -11.62 -4.93 8.02
C VAL A 93 -13.01 -4.32 7.79
N PRO A 94 -13.28 -3.74 6.60
CA PRO A 94 -14.62 -3.26 6.23
C PRO A 94 -15.60 -4.42 6.03
N SER A 95 -16.88 -4.13 5.77
CA SER A 95 -17.92 -5.15 5.55
C SER A 95 -17.68 -6.07 4.34
N LEU A 96 -16.92 -5.61 3.35
CA LEU A 96 -16.45 -6.45 2.22
C LEU A 96 -15.23 -7.32 2.57
N ASN A 97 -14.72 -7.19 3.80
CA ASN A 97 -13.66 -7.97 4.42
C ASN A 97 -12.31 -7.99 3.67
N LYS A 98 -12.02 -6.95 2.87
CA LYS A 98 -10.78 -6.84 2.10
C LYS A 98 -10.11 -5.50 2.32
N VAL A 99 -8.78 -5.51 2.44
CA VAL A 99 -7.94 -4.30 2.47
C VAL A 99 -6.65 -4.58 1.70
N VAL A 100 -6.18 -3.58 0.93
CA VAL A 100 -4.84 -3.62 0.31
C VAL A 100 -3.84 -3.08 1.33
N ILE A 101 -2.70 -3.76 1.49
CA ILE A 101 -1.72 -3.52 2.56
C ILE A 101 -0.30 -3.26 2.04
N GLY A 102 -0.12 -3.33 0.72
CA GLY A 102 1.13 -3.08 0.01
C GLY A 102 0.89 -3.16 -1.49
N GLN A 103 1.67 -2.44 -2.28
CA GLN A 103 1.53 -2.43 -3.73
C GLN A 103 2.82 -1.94 -4.40
N ILE A 104 2.99 -2.34 -5.66
CA ILE A 104 3.90 -1.70 -6.61
C ILE A 104 3.01 -1.19 -7.74
N HIS A 105 3.02 0.12 -7.93
CA HIS A 105 2.11 0.81 -8.81
C HIS A 105 2.85 1.44 -9.98
N SER A 106 2.36 1.24 -11.19
CA SER A 106 2.94 1.88 -12.35
C SER A 106 2.58 3.38 -12.37
N THR A 107 3.35 4.17 -13.11
CA THR A 107 3.08 5.60 -13.25
C THR A 107 1.97 5.89 -14.24
N ASP A 108 1.45 7.12 -14.22
CA ASP A 108 0.51 7.61 -15.22
C ASP A 108 1.26 8.17 -16.44
N VAL A 109 1.88 7.27 -17.20
CA VAL A 109 2.58 7.60 -18.45
C VAL A 109 2.15 6.63 -19.57
N PRO A 110 2.27 7.03 -20.85
CA PRO A 110 1.95 6.15 -21.97
C PRO A 110 2.65 4.78 -21.86
N GLY A 111 1.87 3.71 -22.01
CA GLY A 111 2.36 2.32 -21.89
C GLY A 111 2.31 1.74 -20.47
N SER A 112 2.01 2.55 -19.46
CA SER A 112 1.94 2.13 -18.05
C SER A 112 0.49 2.01 -17.55
N GLN A 113 -0.42 2.82 -18.11
CA GLN A 113 -1.87 2.82 -17.84
C GLN A 113 -2.26 3.16 -16.39
N ASN A 114 -1.33 3.69 -15.59
CA ASN A 114 -1.55 4.02 -14.17
C ASN A 114 -2.16 2.83 -13.40
N ASP A 115 -1.65 1.63 -13.66
CA ASP A 115 -2.20 0.40 -13.14
C ASP A 115 -1.28 -0.19 -12.06
N PRO A 116 -1.83 -0.78 -10.99
CA PRO A 116 -1.01 -1.55 -10.07
C PRO A 116 -0.50 -2.82 -10.75
N LEU A 117 0.83 -3.01 -10.73
CA LEU A 117 1.47 -4.27 -11.12
C LEU A 117 1.11 -5.36 -10.10
N VAL A 118 1.26 -5.03 -8.81
CA VAL A 118 0.83 -5.90 -7.71
C VAL A 118 0.09 -5.14 -6.64
N LYS A 119 -0.90 -5.81 -6.04
CA LYS A 119 -1.47 -5.43 -4.75
C LYS A 119 -1.43 -6.62 -3.82
N LEU A 120 -0.85 -6.45 -2.65
CA LEU A 120 -0.97 -7.39 -1.55
C LEU A 120 -2.27 -7.06 -0.80
N GLN A 121 -3.18 -8.02 -0.76
CA GLN A 121 -4.50 -7.90 -0.16
C GLN A 121 -4.61 -8.81 1.05
N TYR A 122 -5.07 -8.27 2.18
CA TYR A 122 -5.61 -9.08 3.27
C TYR A 122 -7.11 -9.28 3.05
N HIS A 123 -7.56 -10.52 3.10
CA HIS A 123 -8.96 -10.92 2.89
C HIS A 123 -9.42 -11.83 4.02
N TYR A 124 -10.36 -11.33 4.83
CA TYR A 124 -10.94 -12.07 5.95
C TYR A 124 -12.22 -12.78 5.51
N ARG A 125 -12.19 -14.10 5.39
CA ARG A 125 -13.30 -14.87 4.83
C ARG A 125 -13.63 -16.05 5.71
N ARG A 126 -14.89 -16.15 6.14
CA ARG A 126 -15.40 -17.30 6.92
C ARG A 126 -14.58 -17.57 8.19
N GLY A 127 -14.12 -16.52 8.86
CA GLY A 127 -13.31 -16.62 10.08
C GLY A 127 -11.82 -16.90 9.86
N VAL A 128 -11.34 -16.79 8.62
CA VAL A 128 -9.93 -17.04 8.27
C VAL A 128 -9.38 -15.83 7.52
N GLY A 129 -8.29 -15.25 8.01
CA GLY A 129 -7.55 -14.24 7.26
C GLY A 129 -6.57 -14.86 6.29
N ARG A 130 -6.51 -14.26 5.09
CA ARG A 130 -5.74 -14.73 3.94
C ARG A 130 -4.93 -13.58 3.38
N LEU A 131 -3.70 -13.87 2.97
CA LEU A 131 -2.86 -12.97 2.19
C LEU A 131 -2.95 -13.39 0.73
N GLU A 132 -3.43 -12.48 -0.10
CA GLU A 132 -3.71 -12.68 -1.52
C GLU A 132 -2.87 -11.68 -2.33
N LEU A 133 -2.09 -12.16 -3.29
CA LEU A 133 -1.43 -11.32 -4.29
C LEU A 133 -2.35 -11.14 -5.48
N LEU A 134 -2.67 -9.89 -5.79
CA LEU A 134 -3.35 -9.50 -7.01
C LEU A 134 -2.30 -9.05 -8.02
N LEU A 135 -1.94 -9.93 -8.96
CA LEU A 135 -0.92 -9.70 -9.98
C LEU A 135 -1.54 -9.38 -11.33
N ARG A 136 -1.09 -8.29 -11.95
CA ARG A 136 -1.39 -7.98 -13.34
C ARG A 136 -0.21 -8.42 -14.21
N ASP A 137 -0.51 -9.15 -15.29
CA ASP A 137 0.54 -9.73 -16.16
C ASP A 137 1.18 -8.64 -17.03
N GLN A 138 0.36 -7.79 -17.66
CA GLN A 138 0.83 -6.68 -18.48
C GLN A 138 0.14 -5.35 -18.12
N PRO A 139 0.84 -4.20 -18.27
CA PRO A 139 0.19 -2.89 -18.15
C PRO A 139 -1.04 -2.77 -19.05
N GLY A 140 -2.17 -2.31 -18.50
CA GLY A 140 -3.45 -2.21 -19.23
C GLY A 140 -4.32 -3.46 -19.22
N ASP A 141 -3.84 -4.61 -18.76
CA ASP A 141 -4.66 -5.82 -18.69
C ASP A 141 -5.82 -5.64 -17.70
N THR A 142 -7.05 -5.83 -18.16
CA THR A 142 -8.22 -5.80 -17.26
C THR A 142 -8.28 -7.00 -16.32
N ALA A 143 -7.64 -8.11 -16.70
CA ALA A 143 -7.56 -9.32 -15.90
C ALA A 143 -6.46 -9.20 -14.84
N VAL A 144 -6.76 -9.68 -13.63
CA VAL A 144 -5.81 -9.72 -12.52
C VAL A 144 -5.84 -11.13 -11.94
N GLN A 145 -4.67 -11.75 -11.83
CA GLN A 145 -4.50 -13.05 -11.18
C GLN A 145 -4.60 -12.87 -9.67
N ASN A 146 -5.40 -13.69 -8.99
CA ASN A 146 -5.46 -13.72 -7.53
C ASN A 146 -4.76 -14.98 -7.02
N ILE A 147 -3.61 -14.80 -6.38
CA ILE A 147 -2.75 -15.88 -5.91
C ILE A 147 -2.81 -15.89 -4.38
N LEU A 148 -3.19 -17.02 -3.79
CA LEU A 148 -3.12 -17.21 -2.34
C LEU A 148 -1.66 -17.40 -1.92
N LEU A 149 -1.15 -16.50 -1.07
CA LEU A 149 0.20 -16.58 -0.50
C LEU A 149 0.21 -17.31 0.84
N ALA A 150 -0.74 -16.96 1.70
CA ALA A 150 -0.86 -17.51 3.04
C ALA A 150 -2.32 -17.49 3.51
N GLU A 151 -2.63 -18.35 4.47
CA GLU A 151 -3.90 -18.41 5.16
C GLU A 151 -3.68 -18.66 6.65
N ASN A 152 -4.76 -18.52 7.44
CA ASN A 152 -4.73 -18.58 8.90
C ASN A 152 -3.96 -17.43 9.58
N VAL A 153 -3.79 -16.30 8.89
CA VAL A 153 -3.26 -15.06 9.47
C VAL A 153 -4.44 -14.29 10.06
N GLN A 154 -4.66 -14.34 11.37
CA GLN A 154 -5.88 -13.82 11.98
C GLN A 154 -5.85 -12.30 12.20
N LEU A 155 -7.02 -11.69 12.43
CA LEU A 155 -7.08 -10.30 12.88
C LEU A 155 -6.31 -10.16 14.21
N GLY A 156 -5.51 -9.10 14.32
CA GLY A 156 -4.62 -8.86 15.46
C GLY A 156 -3.31 -9.66 15.45
N GLU A 157 -3.17 -10.63 14.54
CA GLU A 157 -1.93 -11.39 14.37
C GLU A 157 -0.87 -10.56 13.63
N ARG A 158 0.37 -10.61 14.13
CA ARG A 158 1.51 -9.92 13.50
C ARG A 158 2.13 -10.81 12.44
N PHE A 159 2.30 -10.28 11.23
CA PHE A 159 2.95 -10.95 10.11
C PHE A 159 3.85 -9.98 9.34
N GLY A 160 4.80 -10.53 8.59
CA GLY A 160 5.67 -9.79 7.68
C GLY A 160 5.32 -10.06 6.23
N TYR A 161 5.75 -9.17 5.34
CA TYR A 161 5.86 -9.46 3.92
C TYR A 161 7.11 -8.79 3.35
N ASP A 162 7.62 -9.36 2.27
CA ASP A 162 8.66 -8.81 1.43
C ASP A 162 8.20 -8.80 -0.03
N LEU A 163 8.31 -7.65 -0.69
CA LEU A 163 8.15 -7.50 -2.13
C LEU A 163 9.49 -7.07 -2.71
N ARG A 164 10.00 -7.81 -3.71
CA ARG A 164 11.24 -7.47 -4.40
C ARG A 164 11.06 -7.51 -5.90
N ILE A 165 11.61 -6.52 -6.60
CA ILE A 165 11.80 -6.55 -8.05
C ILE A 165 13.28 -6.39 -8.33
N THR A 166 13.86 -7.39 -8.98
CA THR A 166 15.27 -7.39 -9.36
C THR A 166 15.52 -6.58 -10.65
N PRO A 167 16.79 -6.24 -10.96
CA PRO A 167 17.14 -5.56 -12.22
C PRO A 167 16.68 -6.30 -13.48
N SER A 168 16.63 -7.63 -13.46
CA SER A 168 16.15 -8.44 -14.59
C SER A 168 14.63 -8.44 -14.74
N GLY A 169 13.89 -7.81 -13.82
CA GLY A 169 12.43 -7.82 -13.80
C GLY A 169 11.84 -9.04 -13.09
N LEU A 170 12.66 -9.93 -12.50
CA LEU A 170 12.15 -11.02 -11.67
C LEU A 170 11.54 -10.43 -10.38
N MET A 171 10.28 -10.79 -10.12
CA MET A 171 9.55 -10.45 -8.91
C MET A 171 9.61 -11.61 -7.91
N LEU A 172 9.89 -11.28 -6.65
CA LEU A 172 9.90 -12.22 -5.53
C LEU A 172 8.98 -11.69 -4.43
N ILE A 173 8.24 -12.61 -3.81
CA ILE A 173 7.31 -12.31 -2.72
C ILE A 173 7.42 -13.38 -1.64
N SER A 174 7.43 -12.98 -0.37
CA SER A 174 7.42 -13.88 0.79
C SER A 174 6.68 -13.28 1.98
#